data_AF-A0A7C3L887-F1
#
_entry.id   AF-A0A7C3L887-F1
#
_cell.length_a   1.000
_cell.length_b   1.000
_cell.length_c   1.000
_cell.angle_alpha   90.00
_cell.angle_beta   90.00
_cell.angle_gamma   90.00
#
_symmetry.space_group_name_H-M   'P 1'
#
loop_
_entity.id
_entity.type
_entity.pdbx_description
1 polymer ?
#
loop_
_entity_poly.entity_id
_entity_poly.type
_entity_poly.pdbx_seq_one_letter_code
_entity_poly.pdbx_strand_id
1 'polypeptide(L)'
;MTISKKRTAIGILSAETLKGRQSVRATFRLPDEIIALLGLAASQLGLKQKSIFDLLFEDEQALKKAAASAKGCQTTKNSRRPKTFVLSRKSLLSLNLIAQRENVPRDLIVEFSIQRLLPIINAEQEKHQKREKVYNETIKHLRQGRIILHRAAGRLGENDQLYEVFQGIVNQYEEKFQEMNGIIERGREISNMAVPAGKDKEA
;
A
#
# COMPACT_ATOMS: atom_id res chain seq x y z
N MET A 1 -6.24 -54.16 14.80
CA MET A 1 -5.91 -53.77 13.41
C MET A 1 -7.19 -53.37 12.70
N THR A 2 -7.30 -52.13 12.22
CA THR A 2 -7.83 -51.74 10.90
C THR A 2 -7.62 -50.23 10.76
N ILE A 3 -6.75 -49.87 9.82
CA ILE A 3 -6.38 -48.51 9.43
C ILE A 3 -7.38 -48.03 8.37
N SER A 4 -7.48 -46.69 8.20
CA SER A 4 -8.02 -45.96 7.03
C SER A 4 -9.46 -45.45 7.23
N LYS A 5 -9.76 -44.15 7.10
CA LYS A 5 -9.38 -43.31 5.96
C LYS A 5 -9.46 -41.83 6.35
N LYS A 6 -8.32 -41.14 6.44
CA LYS A 6 -8.26 -39.67 6.32
C LYS A 6 -8.77 -39.32 4.92
N ARG A 7 -9.89 -38.59 4.82
CA ARG A 7 -10.34 -37.97 3.57
C ARG A 7 -10.13 -36.46 3.63
N THR A 8 -9.33 -36.04 2.67
CA THR A 8 -8.65 -34.78 2.47
C THR A 8 -9.60 -33.65 2.11
N ALA A 9 -9.26 -32.44 2.54
CA ALA A 9 -9.96 -31.18 2.29
C ALA A 9 -9.97 -30.79 0.79
N ILE A 10 -10.93 -31.31 0.02
CA ILE A 10 -11.23 -30.89 -1.37
C ILE A 10 -12.74 -30.56 -1.50
N GLY A 11 -13.35 -30.00 -0.44
CA GLY A 11 -14.79 -29.77 -0.36
C GLY A 11 -15.31 -28.41 -0.87
N ILE A 12 -14.46 -27.50 -1.37
CA ILE A 12 -14.88 -26.10 -1.67
C ILE A 12 -14.36 -25.62 -3.03
N LEU A 13 -14.44 -26.45 -4.07
CA LEU A 13 -14.13 -26.05 -5.44
C LEU A 13 -15.27 -26.45 -6.37
N SER A 14 -16.36 -25.67 -6.36
CA SER A 14 -17.42 -25.79 -7.37
C SER A 14 -17.03 -25.04 -8.65
N ALA A 15 -17.57 -25.46 -9.80
CA ALA A 15 -17.36 -24.79 -11.07
C ALA A 15 -17.80 -23.31 -11.04
N GLU A 16 -18.81 -22.97 -10.23
CA GLU A 16 -19.28 -21.61 -10.01
C GLU A 16 -18.26 -20.75 -9.26
N THR A 17 -17.62 -21.32 -8.22
CA THR A 17 -16.54 -20.65 -7.49
C THR A 17 -15.35 -20.36 -8.41
N LEU A 18 -15.01 -21.29 -9.31
CA LEU A 18 -13.95 -21.08 -10.29
C LEU A 18 -14.32 -20.03 -11.34
N LYS A 19 -15.56 -20.05 -11.86
CA LYS A 19 -16.08 -19.05 -12.80
C LYS A 19 -16.16 -17.65 -12.16
N GLY A 20 -16.46 -17.56 -10.87
CA GLY A 20 -16.47 -16.30 -10.12
C GLY A 20 -15.08 -15.65 -9.99
N ARG A 21 -14.03 -16.47 -9.90
CA ARG A 21 -12.62 -16.04 -9.85
C ARG A 21 -12.04 -15.66 -11.20
N GLN A 22 -12.75 -15.90 -12.30
CA GLN A 22 -12.33 -15.52 -13.65
C GLN A 22 -12.02 -14.03 -13.71
N SER A 23 -10.83 -13.69 -14.20
CA SER A 23 -10.42 -12.31 -14.44
C SER A 23 -11.20 -11.73 -15.62
N VAL A 24 -11.83 -10.58 -15.39
CA VAL A 24 -12.55 -9.82 -16.41
C VAL A 24 -12.02 -8.39 -16.47
N ARG A 25 -12.16 -7.73 -17.62
CA ARG A 25 -11.80 -6.32 -17.79
C ARG A 25 -13.06 -5.47 -17.68
N ALA A 26 -12.99 -4.38 -16.92
CA ALA A 26 -14.04 -3.37 -16.87
C ALA A 26 -13.44 -1.97 -16.97
N THR A 27 -14.14 -1.08 -17.66
CA THR A 27 -13.73 0.32 -17.83
C THR A 27 -14.62 1.21 -16.98
N PHE A 28 -14.00 2.05 -16.16
CA PHE A 28 -14.66 3.05 -15.31
C PHE A 28 -14.12 4.44 -15.67
N ARG A 29 -14.96 5.48 -15.58
CA ARG A 29 -14.52 6.87 -15.69
C ARG A 29 -14.24 7.44 -14.31
N LEU A 30 -12.95 7.53 -13.97
CA LEU A 30 -12.49 7.97 -12.65
C LEU A 30 -11.64 9.24 -12.75
N PRO A 31 -11.58 10.06 -11.69
CA PRO A 31 -10.59 11.12 -11.58
C PRO A 31 -9.16 10.56 -11.56
N ASP A 32 -8.20 11.34 -12.09
CA ASP A 32 -6.78 10.96 -12.11
C ASP A 32 -6.23 10.65 -10.71
N GLU A 33 -6.61 11.45 -9.73
CA GLU A 33 -6.21 11.29 -8.31
C GLU A 33 -6.61 9.92 -7.75
N ILE A 34 -7.79 9.42 -8.13
CA ILE A 34 -8.31 8.13 -7.65
C ILE A 34 -7.58 6.97 -8.32
N ILE A 35 -7.25 7.11 -9.60
CA ILE A 35 -6.44 6.12 -10.33
C ILE A 35 -5.04 6.05 -9.73
N ALA A 36 -4.44 7.20 -9.41
CA ALA A 36 -3.16 7.31 -8.75
C ALA A 36 -3.19 6.68 -7.34
N LEU A 37 -4.21 7.00 -6.55
CA LEU A 37 -4.41 6.46 -5.19
C LEU A 37 -4.45 4.93 -5.19
N LEU A 38 -5.17 4.32 -6.12
CA LEU A 38 -5.21 2.86 -6.26
C LEU A 38 -3.84 2.27 -6.63
N GLY A 39 -3.11 2.94 -7.53
CA GLY A 39 -1.75 2.54 -7.90
C GLY A 39 -0.80 2.58 -6.71
N LEU A 40 -0.88 3.63 -5.91
CA LEU A 40 -0.10 3.78 -4.70
C LEU A 40 -0.46 2.70 -3.67
N ALA A 41 -1.75 2.50 -3.40
CA ALA A 41 -2.22 1.44 -2.49
C ALA A 41 -1.68 0.06 -2.87
N ALA A 42 -1.68 -0.25 -4.17
CA ALA A 42 -1.15 -1.50 -4.72
C ALA A 42 0.35 -1.65 -4.46
N SER A 43 1.14 -0.61 -4.74
CA SER A 43 2.59 -0.60 -4.45
C SER A 43 2.84 -0.80 -2.96
N GLN A 44 2.13 -0.05 -2.10
CA GLN A 44 2.35 -0.05 -0.66
C GLN A 44 1.98 -1.34 0.04
N LEU A 45 0.86 -1.95 -0.35
CA LEU A 45 0.44 -3.21 0.23
C LEU A 45 1.18 -4.41 -0.41
N GLY A 46 2.02 -4.19 -1.42
CA GLY A 46 2.62 -5.27 -2.21
C GLY A 46 1.57 -6.12 -2.93
N LEU A 47 0.42 -5.52 -3.25
CA LEU A 47 -0.74 -6.19 -3.83
C LEU A 47 -0.93 -5.79 -5.29
N LYS A 48 -1.43 -6.73 -6.09
CA LYS A 48 -1.90 -6.40 -7.44
C LYS A 48 -3.20 -5.58 -7.34
N GLN A 49 -3.39 -4.60 -8.23
CA GLN A 49 -4.62 -3.79 -8.27
C GLN A 49 -5.90 -4.64 -8.33
N LYS A 50 -5.87 -5.76 -9.09
CA LYS A 50 -6.97 -6.74 -9.12
C LYS A 50 -7.34 -7.24 -7.72
N SER A 51 -6.34 -7.60 -6.91
CA SER A 51 -6.55 -8.12 -5.56
C SER A 51 -7.18 -7.08 -4.64
N ILE A 52 -6.78 -5.80 -4.80
CA ILE A 52 -7.41 -4.70 -4.07
C ILE A 52 -8.87 -4.53 -4.47
N PHE A 53 -9.18 -4.54 -5.77
CA PHE A 53 -10.58 -4.50 -6.22
C PHE A 53 -11.40 -5.67 -5.69
N ASP A 54 -10.83 -6.87 -5.73
CA ASP A 54 -11.51 -8.05 -5.24
C ASP A 54 -11.82 -7.89 -3.73
N LEU A 55 -10.86 -7.41 -2.93
CA LEU A 55 -11.08 -7.12 -1.51
C LEU A 55 -12.12 -6.01 -1.27
N LEU A 56 -12.06 -4.93 -2.03
CA LEU A 56 -12.98 -3.79 -1.89
C LEU A 56 -14.43 -4.18 -2.24
N PHE A 57 -14.63 -5.11 -3.17
CA PHE A 57 -15.94 -5.44 -3.74
C PHE A 57 -16.48 -6.81 -3.33
N GLU A 58 -15.73 -7.58 -2.55
CA GLU A 58 -16.17 -8.88 -2.04
C GLU A 58 -17.25 -8.73 -0.95
N ASP A 59 -17.15 -7.71 -0.11
CA ASP A 59 -18.14 -7.43 0.93
C ASP A 59 -19.25 -6.49 0.41
N GLU A 60 -20.48 -7.00 0.36
CA GLU A 60 -21.65 -6.24 -0.06
C GLU A 60 -21.95 -5.06 0.89
N GLN A 61 -21.68 -5.20 2.19
CA GLN A 61 -21.91 -4.13 3.17
C GLN A 61 -20.92 -2.98 2.96
N ALA A 62 -19.66 -3.31 2.69
CA ALA A 62 -18.64 -2.36 2.28
C ALA A 62 -19.05 -1.59 1.01
N LEU A 63 -19.59 -2.27 0.00
CA LEU A 63 -20.09 -1.64 -1.23
C LEU A 63 -21.32 -0.75 -0.98
N LYS A 64 -22.26 -1.18 -0.13
CA LYS A 64 -23.43 -0.36 0.26
C LYS A 64 -23.02 0.93 0.96
N LYS A 65 -22.03 0.86 1.85
CA LYS A 65 -21.47 2.07 2.50
C LYS A 65 -20.88 3.02 1.47
N ALA A 66 -20.12 2.51 0.50
CA ALA A 66 -19.59 3.34 -0.59
C ALA A 66 -20.70 3.95 -1.45
N ALA A 67 -21.75 3.19 -1.76
CA ALA A 67 -22.91 3.70 -2.49
C ALA A 67 -23.67 4.77 -1.70
N ALA A 68 -23.83 4.60 -0.39
CA ALA A 68 -24.44 5.60 0.48
C ALA A 68 -23.64 6.92 0.49
N SER A 69 -22.31 6.86 0.60
CA SER A 69 -21.44 8.03 0.49
C SER A 69 -21.54 8.71 -0.89
N ALA A 70 -21.74 7.93 -1.96
CA ALA A 70 -21.88 8.46 -3.31
C ALA A 70 -23.22 9.18 -3.56
N LYS A 71 -24.32 8.78 -2.89
CA LYS A 71 -25.67 9.35 -3.10
C LYS A 71 -25.79 10.84 -2.81
N GLY A 72 -24.90 11.41 -1.99
CA GLY A 72 -24.90 12.83 -1.63
C GLY A 72 -23.87 13.68 -2.39
N CYS A 73 -23.04 13.08 -3.24
CA CYS A 73 -21.94 13.79 -3.88
C CYS A 73 -22.26 14.13 -5.33
N GLN A 74 -22.25 15.43 -5.64
CA GLN A 74 -22.22 15.87 -7.02
C GLN A 74 -20.86 15.54 -7.63
N THR A 75 -20.88 15.01 -8.84
CA THR A 75 -19.70 14.77 -9.66
C THR A 75 -18.93 16.09 -9.81
N THR A 76 -17.80 16.23 -9.10
CA THR A 76 -16.92 17.39 -9.29
C THR A 76 -16.45 17.44 -10.75
N LYS A 77 -16.26 18.66 -11.28
CA LYS A 77 -15.74 18.96 -12.63
C LYS A 77 -14.28 18.51 -12.86
N ASN A 78 -13.76 17.58 -12.06
CA ASN A 78 -12.42 17.04 -12.27
C ASN A 78 -12.40 16.24 -13.58
N SER A 79 -11.29 16.32 -14.32
CA SER A 79 -11.09 15.60 -15.58
C SER A 79 -11.18 14.09 -15.34
N ARG A 80 -12.36 13.51 -15.55
CA ARG A 80 -12.57 12.06 -15.48
C ARG A 80 -12.08 11.43 -16.78
N ARG A 81 -11.22 10.42 -16.67
CA ARG A 81 -10.75 9.64 -17.82
C ARG A 81 -11.22 8.20 -17.74
N PRO A 82 -11.51 7.55 -18.88
CA PRO A 82 -11.74 6.11 -18.89
C PRO A 82 -10.44 5.37 -18.52
N LYS A 83 -10.54 4.43 -17.59
CA LYS A 83 -9.46 3.51 -17.23
C LYS A 83 -10.00 2.09 -17.13
N THR A 84 -9.35 1.18 -17.83
CA THR A 84 -9.68 -0.25 -17.80
C THR A 84 -8.87 -0.95 -16.73
N PHE A 85 -9.55 -1.69 -15.86
CA PHE A 85 -8.95 -2.50 -14.81
C PHE A 85 -9.33 -3.97 -14.97
N VAL A 86 -8.54 -4.83 -14.34
CA VAL A 86 -8.82 -6.26 -14.22
C VAL A 86 -9.36 -6.53 -12.83
N LEU A 87 -10.48 -7.23 -12.73
CA LEU A 87 -11.15 -7.64 -11.49
C LEU A 87 -11.74 -9.04 -11.65
N SER A 88 -12.16 -9.69 -10.56
CA SER A 88 -12.90 -10.94 -10.66
C SER A 88 -14.32 -10.73 -11.19
N ARG A 89 -14.85 -11.72 -11.90
CA ARG A 89 -16.23 -11.71 -12.39
C ARG A 89 -17.22 -11.53 -11.23
N LYS A 90 -16.97 -12.19 -10.09
CA LYS A 90 -17.76 -12.06 -8.86
C LYS A 90 -17.83 -10.60 -8.40
N SER A 91 -16.68 -9.92 -8.31
CA SER A 91 -16.61 -8.52 -7.88
C SER A 91 -17.34 -7.58 -8.84
N LEU A 92 -17.24 -7.80 -10.15
CA LEU A 92 -17.98 -6.99 -11.14
C LEU A 92 -19.50 -7.19 -11.01
N LEU A 93 -19.95 -8.42 -10.79
CA LEU A 93 -21.38 -8.71 -10.57
C LEU A 93 -21.88 -8.06 -9.28
N SER A 94 -21.14 -8.20 -8.18
CA SER A 94 -21.45 -7.57 -6.89
C SER A 94 -21.61 -6.05 -7.03
N LEU A 95 -20.64 -5.39 -7.68
CA LEU A 95 -20.70 -3.96 -7.98
C LEU A 95 -21.94 -3.57 -8.80
N ASN A 96 -22.25 -4.32 -9.87
CA ASN A 96 -23.40 -4.03 -10.72
C ASN A 96 -24.73 -4.21 -9.96
N LEU A 97 -24.83 -5.24 -9.13
CA LEU A 97 -26.02 -5.49 -8.30
C LEU A 97 -26.27 -4.34 -7.32
N ILE A 98 -25.22 -3.87 -6.62
CA ILE A 98 -25.35 -2.71 -5.73
C ILE A 98 -25.64 -1.43 -6.49
N ALA A 99 -24.97 -1.18 -7.61
CA ALA A 99 -25.25 -0.01 -8.45
C ALA A 99 -26.71 0.09 -8.86
N GLN A 100 -27.30 -1.04 -9.29
CA GLN A 100 -28.72 -1.14 -9.65
C GLN A 100 -29.64 -0.97 -8.44
N ARG A 101 -29.40 -1.74 -7.37
CA ARG A 101 -30.23 -1.74 -6.17
C ARG A 101 -30.27 -0.37 -5.49
N GLU A 102 -29.13 0.30 -5.44
CA GLU A 102 -28.99 1.60 -4.79
C GLU A 102 -29.27 2.77 -5.73
N ASN A 103 -29.46 2.53 -7.03
CA ASN A 103 -29.62 3.56 -8.07
C ASN A 103 -28.46 4.58 -8.08
N VAL A 104 -27.22 4.07 -8.04
CA VAL A 104 -26.00 4.89 -8.05
C VAL A 104 -25.10 4.45 -9.21
N PRO A 105 -24.52 5.37 -9.99
CA PRO A 105 -23.54 5.02 -11.02
C PRO A 105 -22.38 4.19 -10.46
N ARG A 106 -22.09 3.05 -11.07
CA ARG A 106 -21.00 2.16 -10.66
C ARG A 106 -19.65 2.88 -10.55
N ASP A 107 -19.40 3.86 -11.43
CA ASP A 107 -18.15 4.62 -11.45
C ASP A 107 -17.97 5.43 -10.15
N LEU A 108 -19.07 5.97 -9.58
CA LEU A 108 -19.04 6.64 -8.28
C LEU A 108 -18.79 5.64 -7.15
N ILE A 109 -19.45 4.47 -7.17
CA ILE A 109 -19.22 3.44 -6.14
C ILE A 109 -17.76 2.98 -6.15
N VAL A 110 -17.15 2.85 -7.34
CA VAL A 110 -15.73 2.53 -7.50
C VAL A 110 -14.86 3.65 -6.92
N GLU A 111 -15.15 4.90 -7.25
CA GLU A 111 -14.44 6.08 -6.73
C GLU A 111 -14.43 6.10 -5.19
N PHE A 112 -15.60 6.03 -4.55
CA PHE A 112 -15.72 6.04 -3.10
C PHE A 112 -15.13 4.79 -2.44
N SER A 113 -15.20 3.63 -3.11
CA SER A 113 -14.54 2.42 -2.62
C SER A 113 -13.03 2.57 -2.57
N ILE A 114 -12.41 3.18 -3.59
CA ILE A 114 -10.96 3.42 -3.62
C ILE A 114 -10.57 4.49 -2.59
N GLN A 115 -11.38 5.53 -2.39
CA GLN A 115 -11.12 6.58 -1.39
C GLN A 115 -11.02 6.03 0.04
N ARG A 116 -11.68 4.91 0.35
CA ARG A 116 -11.56 4.26 1.66
C ARG A 116 -10.16 3.73 1.97
N LEU A 117 -9.26 3.69 0.99
CA LEU A 117 -7.85 3.37 1.19
C LEU A 117 -7.03 4.57 1.72
N LEU A 118 -7.58 5.79 1.66
CA LEU A 118 -6.90 7.01 2.11
C LEU A 118 -6.38 6.92 3.55
N PRO A 119 -7.17 6.49 4.55
CA PRO A 119 -6.69 6.42 5.94
C PRO A 119 -5.51 5.46 6.11
N ILE A 120 -5.51 4.35 5.35
CA ILE A 120 -4.44 3.34 5.39
C ILE A 120 -3.15 3.94 4.80
N ILE A 121 -3.27 4.65 3.68
CA ILE A 121 -2.14 5.28 3.00
C ILE A 121 -1.57 6.42 3.85
N ASN A 122 -2.42 7.26 4.42
CA ASN A 122 -2.00 8.36 5.28
C ASN A 122 -1.24 7.85 6.51
N ALA A 123 -1.74 6.79 7.15
CA ALA A 123 -1.05 6.17 8.29
C ALA A 123 0.35 5.63 7.91
N GLU A 124 0.49 5.03 6.73
CA GLU A 124 1.80 4.56 6.26
C GLU A 124 2.73 5.73 5.88
N GLN A 125 2.20 6.82 5.29
CA GLN A 125 2.94 8.05 5.03
C GLN A 125 3.51 8.66 6.31
N GLU A 126 2.68 8.83 7.34
CA GLU A 126 3.12 9.35 8.64
C GLU A 126 4.18 8.46 9.27
N LYS A 127 4.01 7.14 9.18
CA LYS A 127 5.00 6.18 9.67
C LYS A 127 6.31 6.30 8.89
N HIS A 128 6.25 6.52 7.58
CA HIS A 128 7.45 6.73 6.76
C HIS A 128 8.18 8.02 7.13
N GLN A 129 7.45 9.14 7.31
CA GLN A 129 8.05 10.40 7.78
C GLN A 129 8.77 10.24 9.13
N LYS A 130 8.20 9.43 10.04
CA LYS A 130 8.88 9.10 11.32
C LYS A 130 10.16 8.29 11.08
N ARG A 131 10.17 7.34 10.14
CA ARG A 131 11.38 6.59 9.75
C ARG A 131 12.46 7.52 9.20
N GLU A 132 12.10 8.47 8.34
CA GLU A 132 13.05 9.46 7.79
C GLU A 132 13.72 10.29 8.88
N LYS A 133 12.97 10.71 9.92
CA LYS A 133 13.55 11.43 11.07
C LYS A 133 14.62 10.59 11.77
N VAL A 134 14.31 9.34 12.12
CA VAL A 134 15.27 8.41 12.76
C VAL A 134 16.46 8.14 11.85
N TYR A 135 16.24 7.98 10.55
CA TYR A 135 17.31 7.77 9.58
C TYR A 135 18.27 8.97 9.51
N ASN A 136 17.73 10.19 9.51
CA ASN A 136 18.54 11.42 9.53
C ASN A 136 19.34 11.60 10.82
N GLU A 137 18.81 11.18 11.97
CA GLU A 137 19.56 11.13 13.22
C GLU A 137 20.70 10.10 13.14
N THR A 138 20.42 8.95 12.54
CA THR A 138 21.41 7.88 12.32
C THR A 138 22.56 8.34 11.42
N ILE A 139 22.27 9.10 10.35
CA ILE A 139 23.29 9.73 9.48
C ILE A 139 24.27 10.56 10.32
N LYS A 140 23.73 11.41 11.21
CA LYS A 140 24.54 12.29 12.06
C LYS A 140 25.41 11.48 13.00
N HIS A 141 24.85 10.44 13.62
CA HIS A 141 25.59 9.56 14.53
C HIS A 141 26.72 8.79 13.81
N LEU A 142 26.45 8.21 12.63
CA LEU A 142 27.48 7.53 11.85
C LEU A 142 28.62 8.48 11.46
N ARG A 143 28.30 9.72 11.08
CA ARG A 143 29.31 10.75 10.81
C ARG A 143 30.17 11.04 12.04
N GLN A 144 29.59 11.10 13.23
CA GLN A 144 30.35 11.26 14.48
C GLN A 144 31.28 10.06 14.73
N GLY A 145 30.81 8.84 14.53
CA GLY A 145 31.63 7.62 14.62
C GLY A 145 32.85 7.69 13.71
N ARG A 146 32.67 8.09 12.45
CA ARG A 146 33.77 8.30 11.49
C ARG A 146 34.78 9.36 11.95
N ILE A 147 34.31 10.47 12.53
CA ILE A 147 35.18 11.53 13.07
C ILE A 147 36.03 10.99 14.24
N ILE A 148 35.41 10.22 15.15
CA ILE A 148 36.14 9.63 16.27
C ILE A 148 37.18 8.62 15.75
N LEU A 149 36.83 7.81 14.75
CA LEU A 149 37.73 6.82 14.17
C LEU A 149 38.95 7.50 13.52
N HIS A 150 38.73 8.57 12.76
CA HIS A 150 39.81 9.37 12.19
C HIS A 150 40.74 9.97 13.26
N ARG A 151 40.18 10.43 14.39
CA ARG A 151 40.99 10.92 15.53
C ARG A 151 41.76 9.78 16.21
N ALA A 152 41.18 8.58 16.29
CA ALA A 152 41.85 7.41 16.84
C ALA A 152 43.04 7.01 15.97
N ALA A 153 42.89 6.99 14.64
CA ALA A 153 44.01 6.78 13.71
C ALA A 153 45.17 7.76 13.97
N GLY A 154 44.86 9.05 14.12
CA GLY A 154 45.89 10.07 14.37
C GLY A 154 46.54 10.05 15.76
N ARG A 155 45.88 9.46 16.77
CA ARG A 155 46.38 9.44 18.16
C ARG A 155 47.03 8.12 18.56
N LEU A 156 46.50 7.01 18.07
CA LEU A 156 46.90 5.65 18.43
C LEU A 156 47.69 4.97 17.30
N GLY A 157 47.46 5.39 16.06
CA GLY A 157 47.95 4.70 14.87
C GLY A 157 46.97 3.62 14.40
N GLU A 158 47.04 3.28 13.11
CA GLU A 158 46.12 2.32 12.49
C GLU A 158 46.39 0.85 12.87
N ASN A 159 47.58 0.55 13.42
CA ASN A 159 47.94 -0.79 13.90
C ASN A 159 47.59 -1.00 15.39
N ASP A 160 46.95 -0.03 16.03
CA ASP A 160 46.54 -0.14 17.43
C ASP A 160 45.31 -1.04 17.56
N GLN A 161 45.31 -1.92 18.58
CA GLN A 161 44.24 -2.89 18.79
C GLN A 161 42.88 -2.23 19.04
N LEU A 162 42.83 -1.09 19.76
CA LEU A 162 41.59 -0.37 19.99
C LEU A 162 41.09 0.30 18.70
N TYR A 163 42.01 0.81 17.88
CA TYR A 163 41.65 1.33 16.56
C TYR A 163 41.03 0.25 15.67
N GLU A 164 41.65 -0.92 15.55
CA GLU A 164 41.14 -2.04 14.73
C GLU A 164 39.74 -2.47 15.18
N VAL A 165 39.52 -2.62 16.48
CA VAL A 165 38.20 -2.96 17.04
C VAL A 165 37.17 -1.88 16.69
N PHE A 166 37.52 -0.60 16.84
CA PHE A 166 36.59 0.48 16.55
C PHE A 166 36.30 0.63 15.05
N GLN A 167 37.31 0.41 14.19
CA GLN A 167 37.14 0.35 12.75
C GLN A 167 36.15 -0.76 12.36
N GLY A 168 36.26 -1.94 12.96
CA GLY A 168 35.31 -3.04 12.77
C GLY A 168 33.87 -2.65 13.12
N ILE A 169 33.68 -1.93 14.22
CA ILE A 169 32.35 -1.43 14.64
C ILE A 169 31.81 -0.43 13.61
N VAL A 170 32.62 0.54 13.17
CA VAL A 170 32.18 1.54 12.18
C VAL A 170 31.83 0.87 10.85
N ASN A 171 32.63 -0.09 10.37
CA ASN A 171 32.36 -0.81 9.14
C ASN A 171 31.04 -1.59 9.20
N GLN A 172 30.77 -2.31 10.30
CA GLN A 172 29.49 -2.99 10.49
C GLN A 172 28.32 -2.01 10.55
N TYR A 173 28.51 -0.85 11.19
CA TYR A 173 27.50 0.20 11.20
C TYR A 173 27.21 0.65 9.76
N GLU A 174 28.24 0.96 8.96
CA GLU A 174 28.07 1.40 7.57
C GLU A 174 27.29 0.41 6.72
N GLU A 175 27.58 -0.88 6.85
CA GLU A 175 26.84 -1.95 6.18
C GLU A 175 25.35 -1.92 6.56
N LYS A 176 25.04 -1.92 7.86
CA LYS A 176 23.66 -1.87 8.35
C LYS A 176 22.95 -0.57 7.99
N PHE A 177 23.69 0.52 7.91
CA PHE A 177 23.17 1.81 7.47
C PHE A 177 22.71 1.77 6.00
N GLN A 178 23.38 1.00 5.13
CA GLN A 178 22.91 0.80 3.76
C GLN A 178 21.60 0.00 3.71
N GLU A 179 21.42 -0.99 4.59
CA GLU A 179 20.13 -1.69 4.71
C GLU A 179 19.01 -0.73 5.12
N MET A 180 19.28 0.17 6.07
CA MET A 180 18.34 1.24 6.46
C MET A 180 18.00 2.16 5.29
N ASN A 181 19.01 2.55 4.49
CA ASN A 181 18.81 3.36 3.29
C ASN A 181 17.85 2.66 2.31
N GLY A 182 18.02 1.36 2.08
CA GLY A 182 17.11 0.58 1.23
C GLY A 182 15.66 0.52 1.75
N ILE A 183 15.42 0.66 3.06
CA ILE A 183 14.06 0.79 3.61
C ILE A 183 13.50 2.20 3.34
N ILE A 184 14.32 3.24 3.46
CA ILE A 184 13.90 4.63 3.22
C ILE A 184 13.60 4.86 1.74
N GLU A 185 14.47 4.43 0.83
CA GLU A 185 14.27 4.62 -0.61
C GLU A 185 12.97 3.96 -1.11
N ARG A 186 12.66 2.75 -0.62
CA ARG A 186 11.39 2.07 -0.94
C ARG A 186 10.16 2.84 -0.47
N GLY A 187 10.27 3.68 0.55
CA GLY A 187 9.17 4.48 1.06
C GLY A 187 9.04 5.88 0.43
N ARG A 188 9.99 6.33 -0.41
CA ARG A 188 9.90 7.66 -1.04
C ARG A 188 8.80 7.80 -2.08
N GLU A 189 8.43 6.70 -2.74
CA GLU A 189 7.29 6.68 -3.67
C GLU A 189 5.97 7.10 -2.98
N ILE A 190 5.92 6.97 -1.65
CA ILE A 190 4.77 7.33 -0.82
C ILE A 190 4.69 8.83 -0.56
N SER A 191 5.84 9.50 -0.39
CA SER A 191 5.93 10.90 0.01
C SER A 191 5.70 11.87 -1.16
N ASN A 192 6.05 11.45 -2.38
CA ASN A 192 6.07 12.32 -3.56
C ASN A 192 4.70 12.59 -4.21
N MET A 193 3.60 12.03 -3.71
CA MET A 193 2.26 12.32 -4.23
C MET A 193 1.42 13.05 -3.20
N ALA A 194 1.00 14.28 -3.53
CA ALA A 194 0.02 15.03 -2.77
C ALA A 194 -1.29 14.22 -2.73
N VAL A 195 -1.56 13.59 -1.59
CA VAL A 195 -2.85 12.97 -1.34
C VAL A 195 -3.87 14.12 -1.27
N PRO A 196 -4.93 14.12 -2.11
CA PRO A 196 -5.93 15.17 -2.03
C PRO A 196 -6.49 15.17 -0.61
N ALA A 197 -6.43 16.35 0.03
CA ALA A 197 -7.05 16.55 1.33
C ALA A 197 -8.48 16.02 1.25
N GLY A 198 -8.78 15.01 2.07
CA GLY A 198 -10.14 14.55 2.27
C GLY A 198 -10.97 15.80 2.53
N LYS A 199 -12.03 16.00 1.75
CA LYS A 199 -13.02 17.02 2.10
C LYS A 199 -13.72 16.51 3.35
N ASP A 200 -13.09 16.71 4.50
CA ASP A 200 -13.76 16.80 5.77
C ASP A 200 -14.63 18.05 5.68
N LYS A 201 -15.85 17.86 5.19
CA LYS A 201 -16.93 18.79 5.47
C LYS A 201 -17.66 18.20 6.67
N GLU A 202 -17.25 18.66 7.84
CA GLU A 202 -18.19 18.92 8.92
C GLU A 202 -19.40 19.68 8.34
N ALA A 203 -20.57 19.06 8.46
CA ALA A 203 -21.87 19.69 8.66
C ALA A 203 -22.85 18.61 9.11
#